data_AF-A0A6A4ZCJ9-F1
#
_entry.id   AF-A0A6A4ZCJ9-F1
#
_cell.length_a   1.000
_cell.length_b   1.000
_cell.length_c   1.000
_cell.angle_alpha   90.00
_cell.angle_beta   90.00
_cell.angle_gamma   90.00
#
_symmetry.space_group_name_H-M   'P 1'
#
loop_
_entity.id
_entity.type
_entity.pdbx_description
1 polymer ?
#
loop_
_entity_poly.entity_id
_entity_poly.type
_entity_poly.pdbx_seq_one_letter_code
_entity_poly.pdbx_strand_id
1 'polypeptide(L)'
;IEPQSFVWPDTGYRNDFKTGRVFLDPLSQNTPLAPDHHGLRPPTPRIPDVFDLFLGLPAYRDGRRCGYTLFTAYSLATHPYRVHAGVVDQTQDDDVKCLDEYCRLANEEWPDVTCKYKELIRVDARDSRKSDGPISVRAGMQKLIQDEEFCLTTDAHMQFLPHWDTELLIDWNRTQNEMAVLSTYVFGYEKIGPNKTVPTSQSSHLCMFGGHNSFTDMPWFSRLTIENSELPQMSPFWGGGLSFSKCHAEKRAPIDPHMTWIFIGEEFLRAMQLWTQGYDMYSPSRYGLVLFHNETKEHTRDNWQSNDDNRDKMTDGAQAYERLKMVLHFEVTGPVNGKELPKYYPRPVRSVEAFLNFTGISPTDLQADRWRCEQQHWVPYDAPEMVESFLQGYRMRPALGSVGLQETRVALKKLEEENHALLVWMDSAVGSNATRHADTPDGLVVEVQNLLLELRAASSVTAEKAQLVGDRNVLMDYTEVIAVQLVLVVAFVAVCVFRSKAIGTNK
;
A
#
# COMPACT_ATOMS: atom_id res chain seq x y z
N ILE A 1 12.99 -22.00 -20.43
CA ILE A 1 12.12 -21.69 -19.27
C ILE A 1 10.77 -21.32 -19.88
N GLU A 2 9.71 -22.04 -19.54
CA GLU A 2 8.37 -21.64 -19.97
C GLU A 2 7.98 -20.32 -19.30
N PRO A 3 7.26 -19.43 -20.00
CA PRO A 3 6.86 -18.15 -19.42
C PRO A 3 5.92 -18.34 -18.23
N GLN A 4 6.08 -17.47 -17.23
CA GLN A 4 5.17 -17.41 -16.09
C GLN A 4 3.76 -17.06 -16.60
N SER A 5 2.76 -17.81 -16.19
CA SER A 5 1.41 -17.66 -16.74
C SER A 5 0.32 -18.20 -15.83
N PHE A 6 -0.93 -17.87 -16.14
CA PHE A 6 -2.10 -18.48 -15.53
C PHE A 6 -3.25 -18.54 -16.54
N VAL A 7 -4.27 -19.32 -16.25
CA VAL A 7 -5.51 -19.33 -17.02
C VAL A 7 -6.48 -18.32 -16.40
N TRP A 8 -7.00 -17.41 -17.21
CA TRP A 8 -7.94 -16.40 -16.77
C TRP A 8 -9.16 -17.05 -16.07
N PRO A 9 -9.45 -16.68 -14.82
CA PRO A 9 -10.28 -17.51 -13.95
C PRO A 9 -11.79 -17.31 -14.12
N ASP A 10 -12.25 -16.14 -14.59
CA ASP A 10 -13.68 -15.85 -14.79
C ASP A 10 -13.86 -14.82 -15.91
N THR A 11 -14.76 -15.09 -16.86
CA THR A 11 -15.03 -14.22 -18.01
C THR A 11 -16.19 -13.23 -17.76
N GLY A 12 -16.76 -13.23 -16.56
CA GLY A 12 -17.96 -12.46 -16.21
C GLY A 12 -17.77 -11.37 -15.15
N TYR A 13 -16.55 -11.17 -14.63
CA TYR A 13 -16.33 -10.13 -13.63
C TYR A 13 -16.36 -8.73 -14.26
N ARG A 14 -17.40 -7.95 -13.96
CA ARG A 14 -17.59 -6.51 -14.28
C ARG A 14 -16.77 -5.98 -15.47
N ASN A 15 -17.29 -6.21 -16.68
CA ASN A 15 -16.71 -5.74 -17.94
C ASN A 15 -15.29 -6.27 -18.28
N ASP A 16 -14.73 -7.20 -17.50
CA ASP A 16 -13.48 -7.90 -17.83
C ASP A 16 -13.79 -9.19 -18.62
N PHE A 17 -13.83 -9.05 -19.94
CA PHE A 17 -14.12 -10.13 -20.89
C PHE A 17 -12.88 -10.92 -21.33
N LYS A 18 -11.76 -10.82 -20.59
CA LYS A 18 -10.55 -11.59 -20.91
C LYS A 18 -10.84 -13.09 -20.82
N THR A 19 -10.22 -13.85 -21.71
CA THR A 19 -10.32 -15.32 -21.75
C THR A 19 -8.97 -15.92 -22.09
N GLY A 20 -8.75 -17.18 -21.69
CA GLY A 20 -7.55 -17.93 -22.07
C GLY A 20 -6.35 -17.72 -21.15
N ARG A 21 -5.16 -18.05 -21.64
CA ARG A 21 -3.91 -18.00 -20.87
C ARG A 21 -3.29 -16.61 -20.93
N VAL A 22 -2.99 -16.05 -19.76
CA VAL A 22 -2.26 -14.79 -19.62
C VAL A 22 -0.81 -15.08 -19.31
N PHE A 23 0.10 -14.44 -20.05
CA PHE A 23 1.53 -14.51 -19.84
C PHE A 23 2.01 -13.26 -19.12
N LEU A 24 2.89 -13.47 -18.15
CA LEU A 24 3.49 -12.43 -17.32
C LEU A 24 4.98 -12.34 -17.64
N ASP A 25 5.52 -11.12 -17.52
CA ASP A 25 6.93 -10.79 -17.72
C ASP A 25 7.49 -10.09 -16.47
N PRO A 26 7.91 -10.85 -15.45
CA PRO A 26 8.52 -10.30 -14.25
C PRO A 26 9.76 -9.42 -14.50
N LEU A 27 10.42 -9.52 -15.66
CA LEU A 27 11.63 -8.73 -15.94
C LEU A 27 11.31 -7.28 -16.32
N SER A 28 10.14 -7.01 -16.88
CA SER A 28 9.71 -5.65 -17.23
C SER A 28 8.95 -4.93 -16.13
N GLN A 29 8.56 -5.64 -15.05
CA GLN A 29 7.67 -5.12 -14.00
C GLN A 29 8.21 -3.88 -13.26
N ASN A 30 9.53 -3.65 -13.24
CA ASN A 30 10.13 -2.46 -12.63
C ASN A 30 10.35 -1.30 -13.62
N THR A 31 9.82 -1.40 -14.84
CA THR A 31 9.89 -0.36 -15.86
C THR A 31 8.51 0.28 -16.00
N PRO A 32 8.37 1.60 -15.82
CA PRO A 32 7.09 2.30 -16.01
C PRO A 32 6.53 2.16 -17.43
N LEU A 33 5.20 2.20 -17.54
CA LEU A 33 4.51 2.16 -18.83
C LEU A 33 4.62 3.47 -19.63
N ALA A 34 4.68 4.62 -18.94
CA ALA A 34 4.74 5.91 -19.61
C ALA A 34 6.08 6.07 -20.36
N PRO A 35 6.08 6.39 -21.67
CA PRO A 35 7.31 6.42 -22.48
C PRO A 35 8.40 7.37 -21.96
N ASP A 36 7.99 8.51 -21.42
CA ASP A 36 8.85 9.52 -20.78
C ASP A 36 9.44 9.05 -19.44
N HIS A 37 8.82 8.05 -18.80
CA HIS A 37 9.29 7.45 -17.56
C HIS A 37 10.09 6.16 -17.76
N HIS A 38 10.32 5.72 -19.00
CA HIS A 38 10.96 4.42 -19.29
C HIS A 38 12.37 4.27 -18.70
N GLY A 39 13.07 5.37 -18.41
CA GLY A 39 14.39 5.37 -17.75
C GLY A 39 14.36 5.30 -16.22
N LEU A 40 13.20 5.53 -15.59
CA LEU A 40 13.06 5.57 -14.14
C LEU A 40 13.00 4.14 -13.57
N ARG A 41 13.59 3.92 -12.40
CA ARG A 41 13.59 2.63 -11.72
C ARG A 41 13.36 2.81 -10.21
N PRO A 42 12.77 1.81 -9.53
CA PRO A 42 12.81 1.77 -8.08
C PRO A 42 14.26 1.70 -7.55
N PRO A 43 14.50 2.00 -6.27
CA PRO A 43 15.81 1.81 -5.67
C PRO A 43 16.22 0.33 -5.72
N THR A 44 17.49 0.06 -6.02
CA THR A 44 18.01 -1.32 -6.08
C THR A 44 18.16 -1.91 -4.68
N PRO A 45 17.95 -3.23 -4.49
CA PRO A 45 18.13 -3.92 -3.21
C PRO A 45 19.51 -3.66 -2.58
N ARG A 46 19.52 -3.49 -1.25
CA ARG A 46 20.71 -3.28 -0.41
C ARG A 46 20.67 -4.29 0.71
N ILE A 47 21.56 -5.27 0.69
CA ILE A 47 21.59 -6.34 1.69
C ILE A 47 22.95 -6.27 2.40
N PRO A 48 23.00 -6.01 3.72
CA PRO A 48 24.26 -6.07 4.44
C PRO A 48 24.76 -7.51 4.55
N ASP A 49 26.07 -7.70 4.73
CA ASP A 49 26.68 -9.04 4.85
C ASP A 49 26.15 -9.83 6.06
N VAL A 50 25.75 -9.11 7.11
CA VAL A 50 25.18 -9.66 8.34
C VAL A 50 23.96 -8.84 8.71
N PHE A 51 22.87 -9.53 9.02
CA PHE A 51 21.63 -8.94 9.45
C PHE A 51 20.82 -9.92 10.29
N ASP A 52 19.90 -9.37 11.08
CA ASP A 52 18.89 -10.11 11.81
C ASP A 52 17.51 -9.99 11.12
N LEU A 53 16.65 -10.96 11.36
CA LEU A 53 15.29 -11.06 10.83
C LEU A 53 14.28 -11.10 11.97
N PHE A 54 13.26 -10.26 11.90
CA PHE A 54 12.11 -10.32 12.79
C PHE A 54 11.01 -11.24 12.23
N LEU A 55 10.53 -12.18 13.04
CA LEU A 55 9.38 -13.05 12.72
C LEU A 55 8.18 -12.69 13.61
N GLY A 56 7.17 -12.06 13.02
CA GLY A 56 5.94 -11.66 13.72
C GLY A 56 4.81 -12.67 13.58
N LEU A 57 4.24 -13.11 14.72
CA LEU A 57 3.09 -14.02 14.78
C LEU A 57 1.94 -13.43 15.64
N PRO A 58 0.77 -13.13 15.05
CA PRO A 58 -0.44 -12.84 15.79
C PRO A 58 -1.21 -14.15 16.07
N ALA A 59 -1.26 -14.57 17.34
CA ALA A 59 -1.91 -15.83 17.74
C ALA A 59 -3.17 -15.55 18.58
N TYR A 60 -4.30 -16.16 18.20
CA TYR A 60 -5.55 -16.08 18.94
C TYR A 60 -6.02 -17.49 19.32
N ARG A 61 -5.89 -17.83 20.61
CA ARG A 61 -6.27 -19.12 21.21
C ARG A 61 -5.74 -20.33 20.43
N ASP A 62 -4.52 -20.21 19.90
CA ASP A 62 -3.94 -21.17 18.95
C ASP A 62 -2.52 -21.59 19.31
N GLY A 63 -2.22 -21.71 20.61
CA GLY A 63 -0.85 -21.93 21.06
C GLY A 63 -0.22 -23.23 20.56
N ARG A 64 -1.00 -24.28 20.29
CA ARG A 64 -0.45 -25.52 19.73
C ARG A 64 0.14 -25.33 18.34
N ARG A 65 -0.62 -24.74 17.41
CA ARG A 65 -0.14 -24.49 16.05
C ARG A 65 0.86 -23.34 16.00
N CYS A 66 0.75 -22.36 16.91
CA CYS A 66 1.75 -21.31 17.09
C CYS A 66 3.11 -21.85 17.55
N GLY A 67 3.13 -22.74 18.55
CA GLY A 67 4.36 -23.40 18.98
C GLY A 67 5.00 -24.23 17.86
N TYR A 68 4.20 -24.94 17.06
CA TYR A 68 4.68 -25.67 15.88
C TYR A 68 5.25 -24.73 14.79
N THR A 69 4.61 -23.59 14.58
CA THR A 69 5.09 -22.56 13.64
C THR A 69 6.47 -22.06 14.05
N LEU A 70 6.65 -21.68 15.32
CA LEU A 70 7.95 -21.29 15.86
C LEU A 70 8.97 -22.43 15.77
N PHE A 71 8.56 -23.65 16.10
CA PHE A 71 9.44 -24.82 16.06
C PHE A 71 10.00 -25.05 14.65
N THR A 72 9.14 -25.03 13.63
CA THR A 72 9.58 -25.17 12.23
C THR A 72 10.40 -23.97 11.76
N ALA A 73 10.08 -22.75 12.21
CA ALA A 73 10.89 -21.57 11.91
C ALA A 73 12.35 -21.73 12.37
N TYR A 74 12.58 -22.18 13.62
CA TYR A 74 13.94 -22.34 14.15
C TYR A 74 14.63 -23.62 13.70
N SER A 75 13.92 -24.75 13.63
CA SER A 75 14.54 -26.04 13.26
C SER A 75 14.92 -26.12 11.77
N LEU A 76 14.29 -25.29 10.92
CA LEU A 76 14.48 -25.33 9.47
C LEU A 76 15.15 -24.07 8.91
N ALA A 77 15.46 -23.06 9.73
CA ALA A 77 16.25 -21.91 9.29
C ALA A 77 17.72 -22.29 9.04
N THR A 78 18.35 -21.58 8.10
CA THR A 78 19.80 -21.65 7.86
C THR A 78 20.56 -20.94 8.98
N HIS A 79 20.05 -19.80 9.46
CA HIS A 79 20.65 -18.98 10.50
C HIS A 79 19.67 -18.75 11.67
N PRO A 80 19.28 -19.80 12.43
CA PRO A 80 18.26 -19.67 13.47
C PRO A 80 18.59 -18.66 14.56
N TYR A 81 19.88 -18.43 14.85
CA TYR A 81 20.34 -17.44 15.82
C TYR A 81 20.17 -15.97 15.39
N ARG A 82 19.76 -15.73 14.13
CA ARG A 82 19.47 -14.40 13.57
C ARG A 82 17.97 -14.15 13.43
N VAL A 83 17.14 -15.10 13.83
CA VAL A 83 15.68 -14.99 13.77
C VAL A 83 15.19 -14.58 15.15
N HIS A 84 14.61 -13.38 15.24
CA HIS A 84 14.01 -12.83 16.46
C HIS A 84 12.49 -12.88 16.33
N ALA A 85 11.85 -13.76 17.07
CA ALA A 85 10.40 -13.90 17.02
C ALA A 85 9.71 -12.89 17.96
N GLY A 86 8.61 -12.29 17.47
CA GLY A 86 7.67 -11.50 18.25
C GLY A 86 6.27 -12.10 18.14
N VAL A 87 5.75 -12.62 19.24
CA VAL A 87 4.44 -13.27 19.30
C VAL A 87 3.49 -12.40 20.10
N VAL A 88 2.35 -12.05 19.52
CA VAL A 88 1.21 -11.54 20.31
C VAL A 88 0.30 -12.72 20.59
N ASP A 89 0.38 -13.25 21.80
CA ASP A 89 -0.29 -14.50 22.20
C ASP A 89 -1.55 -14.18 23.01
N GLN A 90 -2.71 -14.33 22.39
CA GLN A 90 -4.01 -14.05 23.00
C GLN A 90 -4.64 -15.35 23.50
N THR A 91 -4.65 -15.56 24.82
CA THR A 91 -5.05 -16.83 25.46
C THR A 91 -6.08 -16.62 26.58
N GLN A 92 -6.77 -17.69 26.97
CA GLN A 92 -7.49 -17.84 28.24
C GLN A 92 -6.73 -18.81 29.17
N ASP A 93 -7.25 -19.03 30.38
CA ASP A 93 -6.57 -19.81 31.43
C ASP A 93 -6.38 -21.29 31.06
N ASP A 94 -7.26 -21.84 30.22
CA ASP A 94 -7.27 -23.23 29.76
C ASP A 94 -6.56 -23.45 28.41
N ASP A 95 -6.16 -22.37 27.74
CA ASP A 95 -5.49 -22.43 26.45
C ASP A 95 -4.01 -22.84 26.63
N VAL A 96 -3.51 -23.65 25.71
CA VAL A 96 -2.06 -23.86 25.56
C VAL A 96 -1.45 -22.55 25.07
N LYS A 97 -0.37 -22.10 25.71
CA LYS A 97 0.40 -20.92 25.28
C LYS A 97 1.37 -21.28 24.18
N CYS A 98 1.63 -20.34 23.26
CA CYS A 98 2.50 -20.55 22.11
C CYS A 98 3.93 -20.94 22.52
N LEU A 99 4.51 -20.21 23.48
CA LEU A 99 5.88 -20.46 23.94
C LEU A 99 6.02 -21.78 24.71
N ASP A 100 4.98 -22.18 25.44
CA ASP A 100 5.01 -23.43 26.21
C ASP A 100 5.02 -24.64 25.26
N GLU A 101 4.19 -24.61 24.20
CA GLU A 101 4.21 -25.65 23.17
C GLU A 101 5.52 -25.65 22.38
N TYR A 102 6.05 -24.47 22.02
CA TYR A 102 7.36 -24.37 21.40
C TYR A 102 8.45 -25.05 22.26
N CYS A 103 8.50 -24.73 23.56
CA CYS A 103 9.47 -25.33 24.47
C CYS A 103 9.33 -26.84 24.59
N ARG A 104 8.09 -27.36 24.54
CA ARG A 104 7.84 -28.81 24.52
C ARG A 104 8.50 -29.46 23.30
N LEU A 105 8.23 -28.94 22.10
CA LEU A 105 8.81 -29.42 20.85
C LEU A 105 10.33 -29.25 20.80
N ALA A 106 10.84 -28.10 21.26
CA ALA A 106 12.27 -27.80 21.30
C ALA A 106 13.05 -28.73 22.23
N ASN A 107 12.47 -29.11 23.39
CA ASN A 107 13.09 -30.06 24.31
C ASN A 107 13.10 -31.50 23.75
N GLU A 108 12.13 -31.85 22.90
CA GLU A 108 12.10 -33.15 22.21
C GLU A 108 13.18 -33.23 21.12
N GLU A 109 13.37 -32.15 20.36
CA GLU A 109 14.36 -32.08 19.26
C GLU A 109 15.79 -31.84 19.76
N TRP A 110 15.97 -31.01 20.79
CA TRP A 110 17.26 -30.63 21.35
C TRP A 110 17.33 -30.95 22.86
N PRO A 111 17.38 -32.23 23.26
CA PRO A 111 17.27 -32.64 24.66
C PRO A 111 18.41 -32.13 25.55
N ASP A 112 19.56 -31.79 24.97
CA ASP A 112 20.73 -31.28 25.69
C ASP A 112 20.61 -29.79 26.08
N VAL A 113 19.63 -29.06 25.53
CA VAL A 113 19.44 -27.62 25.77
C VAL A 113 17.98 -27.34 26.09
N THR A 114 17.70 -26.93 27.33
CA THR A 114 16.34 -26.60 27.75
C THR A 114 15.77 -25.43 26.94
N CYS A 115 14.71 -25.69 26.18
CA CYS A 115 13.99 -24.76 25.32
C CYS A 115 14.95 -23.89 24.49
N LYS A 116 15.77 -24.54 23.66
CA LYS A 116 16.74 -23.87 22.77
C LYS A 116 16.07 -22.72 21.99
N TYR A 117 16.78 -21.59 21.83
CA TYR A 117 16.33 -20.33 21.18
C TYR A 117 15.23 -19.54 21.90
N LYS A 118 14.79 -19.93 23.09
CA LYS A 118 13.80 -19.18 23.89
C LYS A 118 14.16 -17.71 24.05
N GLU A 119 15.43 -17.38 24.19
CA GLU A 119 15.96 -16.02 24.34
C GLU A 119 15.72 -15.12 23.12
N LEU A 120 15.45 -15.71 21.95
CA LEU A 120 15.13 -15.02 20.71
C LEU A 120 13.62 -14.80 20.52
N ILE A 121 12.79 -15.31 21.45
CA ILE A 121 11.32 -15.24 21.36
C ILE A 121 10.79 -14.24 22.39
N ARG A 122 10.16 -13.18 21.89
CA ARG A 122 9.44 -12.19 22.71
C ARG A 122 7.94 -12.43 22.62
N VAL A 123 7.27 -12.45 23.77
CA VAL A 123 5.82 -12.69 23.86
C VAL A 123 5.13 -11.49 24.48
N ASP A 124 4.20 -10.90 23.74
CA ASP A 124 3.16 -9.99 24.24
C ASP A 124 1.92 -10.82 24.57
N ALA A 125 1.84 -11.27 25.82
CA ALA A 125 0.74 -12.10 26.31
C ALA A 125 -0.49 -11.24 26.61
N ARG A 126 -1.65 -11.62 26.04
CA ARG A 126 -2.91 -10.89 26.19
C ARG A 126 -4.06 -11.83 26.53
N ASP A 127 -5.07 -11.28 27.17
CA ASP A 127 -6.32 -11.98 27.41
C ASP A 127 -7.17 -11.96 26.12
N SER A 128 -7.50 -13.14 25.57
CA SER A 128 -8.25 -13.23 24.32
C SER A 128 -9.65 -12.61 24.40
N ARG A 129 -10.25 -12.54 25.59
CA ARG A 129 -11.55 -11.88 25.85
C ARG A 129 -11.52 -10.37 25.61
N LYS A 130 -10.33 -9.78 25.59
CA LYS A 130 -10.10 -8.35 25.31
C LYS A 130 -9.72 -8.08 23.85
N SER A 131 -9.70 -9.11 23.00
CA SER A 131 -9.41 -8.93 21.58
C SER A 131 -10.50 -8.08 20.92
N ASP A 132 -10.06 -7.08 20.19
CA ASP A 132 -10.86 -6.15 19.38
C ASP A 132 -10.55 -6.32 17.89
N GLY A 133 -10.00 -7.48 17.49
CA GLY A 133 -9.75 -7.85 16.10
C GLY A 133 -8.27 -7.94 15.73
N PRO A 134 -7.97 -8.39 14.51
CA PRO A 134 -6.60 -8.69 14.07
C PRO A 134 -5.71 -7.46 13.88
N ILE A 135 -6.27 -6.30 13.49
CA ILE A 135 -5.44 -5.12 13.18
C ILE A 135 -4.72 -4.60 14.42
N SER A 136 -5.39 -4.53 15.57
CA SER A 136 -4.76 -4.08 16.82
C SER A 136 -3.64 -5.03 17.30
N VAL A 137 -3.79 -6.31 17.00
CA VAL A 137 -2.84 -7.38 17.31
C VAL A 137 -1.63 -7.23 16.41
N ARG A 138 -1.82 -7.07 15.09
CA ARG A 138 -0.75 -6.79 14.13
C ARG A 138 -0.03 -5.46 14.46
N ALA A 139 -0.75 -4.41 14.87
CA ALA A 139 -0.15 -3.16 15.34
C ALA A 139 0.63 -3.33 16.66
N GLY A 140 0.18 -4.20 17.55
CA GLY A 140 0.90 -4.60 18.75
C GLY A 140 2.22 -5.31 18.42
N MET A 141 2.16 -6.24 17.48
CA MET A 141 3.30 -7.02 17.00
C MET A 141 4.39 -6.13 16.40
N GLN A 142 4.05 -5.07 15.66
CA GLN A 142 5.03 -4.11 15.15
C GLN A 142 5.87 -3.45 16.27
N LYS A 143 5.36 -3.33 17.49
CA LYS A 143 6.10 -2.77 18.63
C LYS A 143 7.20 -3.70 19.15
N LEU A 144 7.15 -4.97 18.77
CA LEU A 144 8.19 -5.95 19.08
C LEU A 144 9.35 -5.87 18.10
N ILE A 145 9.24 -5.13 16.99
CA ILE A 145 10.37 -4.92 16.07
C ILE A 145 11.39 -4.01 16.76
N GLN A 146 12.67 -4.40 16.72
CA GLN A 146 13.82 -3.63 17.17
C GLN A 146 14.64 -3.19 15.95
N ASP A 147 15.88 -3.63 15.84
CA ASP A 147 16.86 -3.19 14.84
C ASP A 147 17.09 -4.26 13.75
N GLU A 148 16.18 -5.25 13.64
CA GLU A 148 16.24 -6.26 12.60
C GLU A 148 16.15 -5.61 11.21
N GLU A 149 16.86 -6.16 10.23
CA GLU A 149 16.94 -5.62 8.88
C GLU A 149 15.72 -6.02 8.05
N PHE A 150 15.30 -7.28 8.20
CA PHE A 150 14.18 -7.88 7.48
C PHE A 150 13.08 -8.29 8.44
N CYS A 151 11.83 -8.10 8.02
CA CYS A 151 10.64 -8.43 8.78
C CYS A 151 9.79 -9.40 7.96
N LEU A 152 9.49 -10.55 8.56
CA LEU A 152 8.45 -11.48 8.11
C LEU A 152 7.28 -11.40 9.09
N THR A 153 6.10 -11.06 8.60
CA THR A 153 4.85 -11.25 9.35
C THR A 153 4.00 -12.30 8.66
N THR A 154 3.44 -13.22 9.41
CA THR A 154 2.62 -14.33 8.91
C THR A 154 1.56 -14.70 9.94
N ASP A 155 0.69 -15.67 9.65
CA ASP A 155 -0.28 -16.18 10.60
C ASP A 155 0.37 -17.17 11.58
N ALA A 156 -0.30 -17.47 12.69
CA ALA A 156 0.28 -18.28 13.76
C ALA A 156 0.19 -19.81 13.55
N HIS A 157 -0.25 -20.30 12.40
CA HIS A 157 -0.41 -21.75 12.15
C HIS A 157 0.16 -22.13 10.79
N MET A 158 1.46 -21.90 10.66
CA MET A 158 2.23 -22.17 9.46
C MET A 158 3.22 -23.32 9.66
N GLN A 159 3.68 -23.86 8.54
CA GLN A 159 4.87 -24.69 8.45
C GLN A 159 5.88 -24.03 7.54
N PHE A 160 7.09 -23.84 8.05
CA PHE A 160 8.25 -23.41 7.25
C PHE A 160 8.88 -24.59 6.51
N LEU A 161 9.53 -24.30 5.39
CA LEU A 161 10.41 -25.24 4.69
C LEU A 161 11.88 -25.07 5.12
N PRO A 162 12.75 -26.07 4.85
CA PRO A 162 14.19 -25.92 5.01
C PRO A 162 14.74 -24.67 4.29
N HIS A 163 15.67 -23.98 4.95
CA HIS A 163 16.38 -22.80 4.45
C HIS A 163 15.51 -21.58 4.15
N TRP A 164 14.29 -21.53 4.69
CA TRP A 164 13.29 -20.49 4.39
C TRP A 164 13.82 -19.05 4.54
N ASP A 165 14.68 -18.81 5.53
CA ASP A 165 15.25 -17.50 5.86
C ASP A 165 16.15 -16.97 4.72
N THR A 166 16.90 -17.88 4.10
CA THR A 166 17.81 -17.56 2.99
C THR A 166 17.05 -17.54 1.66
N GLU A 167 16.12 -18.47 1.44
CA GLU A 167 15.34 -18.53 0.20
C GLU A 167 14.40 -17.32 0.04
N LEU A 168 13.75 -16.85 1.12
CA LEU A 168 12.97 -15.61 1.08
C LEU A 168 13.82 -14.39 0.72
N LEU A 169 15.04 -14.30 1.26
CA LEU A 169 15.94 -13.20 0.94
C LEU A 169 16.38 -13.24 -0.52
N ILE A 170 16.72 -14.43 -1.03
CA ILE A 170 17.08 -14.62 -2.44
C ILE A 170 15.92 -14.17 -3.33
N ASP A 171 14.70 -14.62 -3.03
CA ASP A 171 13.52 -14.26 -3.82
C ASP A 171 13.21 -12.75 -3.72
N TRP A 172 13.33 -12.15 -2.53
CA TRP A 172 13.14 -10.72 -2.32
C TRP A 172 14.17 -9.91 -3.12
N ASN A 173 15.44 -10.33 -3.14
CA ASN A 173 16.48 -9.67 -3.93
C ASN A 173 16.19 -9.74 -5.44
N ARG A 174 15.54 -10.81 -5.91
CA ARG A 174 15.14 -10.98 -7.32
C ARG A 174 14.00 -10.07 -7.74
N THR A 175 13.30 -9.41 -6.80
CA THR A 175 12.37 -8.32 -7.12
C THR A 175 13.08 -7.11 -7.74
N GLN A 176 14.39 -6.95 -7.50
CA GLN A 176 15.19 -5.79 -7.93
C GLN A 176 14.60 -4.45 -7.45
N ASN A 177 14.02 -4.44 -6.25
CA ASN A 177 13.43 -3.27 -5.61
C ASN A 177 13.67 -3.28 -4.09
N GLU A 178 14.40 -2.31 -3.55
CA GLU A 178 14.65 -2.10 -2.10
C GLU A 178 13.35 -1.88 -1.31
N MET A 179 12.33 -1.37 -1.99
CA MET A 179 11.02 -1.07 -1.42
C MET A 179 10.03 -2.23 -1.64
N ALA A 180 10.52 -3.42 -2.00
CA ALA A 180 9.66 -4.58 -2.23
C ALA A 180 9.09 -5.17 -0.93
N VAL A 181 7.83 -5.62 -1.03
CA VAL A 181 7.16 -6.46 -0.05
C VAL A 181 6.73 -7.75 -0.76
N LEU A 182 7.38 -8.87 -0.44
CA LEU A 182 6.86 -10.16 -0.85
C LEU A 182 5.59 -10.46 -0.06
N SER A 183 4.44 -10.57 -0.72
CA SER A 183 3.18 -10.81 -0.04
C SER A 183 2.18 -11.63 -0.85
N THR A 184 1.51 -12.58 -0.17
CA THR A 184 0.48 -13.43 -0.78
C THR A 184 -0.33 -14.21 0.27
N TYR A 185 -1.39 -14.88 -0.17
CA TYR A 185 -1.98 -16.02 0.56
C TYR A 185 -1.19 -17.28 0.24
N VAL A 186 -0.57 -17.90 1.23
CA VAL A 186 0.23 -19.11 1.01
C VAL A 186 -0.66 -20.32 0.68
N PHE A 187 -0.06 -21.41 0.20
CA PHE A 187 -0.78 -22.67 -0.01
C PHE A 187 -0.99 -23.44 1.31
N GLY A 188 -1.94 -24.37 1.32
CA GLY A 188 -2.09 -25.31 2.40
C GLY A 188 -1.02 -26.41 2.38
N TYR A 189 -0.95 -27.21 3.44
CA TYR A 189 0.03 -28.29 3.59
C TYR A 189 -0.02 -29.34 2.47
N GLU A 190 -1.16 -29.49 1.78
CA GLU A 190 -1.32 -30.38 0.64
C GLU A 190 -0.44 -30.03 -0.57
N LYS A 191 0.10 -28.81 -0.61
CA LYS A 191 1.01 -28.35 -1.66
C LYS A 191 2.49 -28.49 -1.31
N ILE A 192 2.83 -28.97 -0.11
CA ILE A 192 4.21 -29.26 0.26
C ILE A 192 4.71 -30.45 -0.56
N GLY A 193 5.79 -30.23 -1.31
CA GLY A 193 6.41 -31.27 -2.12
C GLY A 193 7.09 -32.36 -1.29
N PRO A 194 7.46 -33.49 -1.92
CA PRO A 194 8.21 -34.55 -1.24
C PRO A 194 9.48 -34.00 -0.59
N ASN A 195 9.81 -34.50 0.60
CA ASN A 195 10.94 -34.04 1.42
C ASN A 195 10.90 -32.54 1.80
N LYS A 196 9.69 -31.99 2.02
CA LYS A 196 9.49 -30.57 2.42
C LYS A 196 10.05 -29.59 1.37
N THR A 197 9.74 -29.84 0.10
CA THR A 197 10.16 -28.98 -1.02
C THR A 197 9.03 -28.05 -1.46
N VAL A 198 9.39 -26.95 -2.13
CA VAL A 198 8.44 -26.05 -2.78
C VAL A 198 7.70 -26.74 -3.94
N PRO A 199 6.52 -26.24 -4.37
CA PRO A 199 5.84 -26.76 -5.55
C PRO A 199 6.73 -26.71 -6.80
N THR A 200 6.56 -27.68 -7.70
CA THR A 200 7.43 -27.85 -8.88
C THR A 200 7.45 -26.63 -9.80
N SER A 201 6.33 -25.95 -9.99
CA SER A 201 6.23 -24.79 -10.89
C SER A 201 5.24 -23.71 -10.44
N GLN A 202 4.50 -23.95 -9.36
CA GLN A 202 3.35 -23.13 -8.98
C GLN A 202 3.70 -22.16 -7.85
N SER A 203 3.15 -20.96 -7.93
CA SER A 203 3.07 -20.03 -6.80
C SER A 203 1.68 -19.40 -6.71
N SER A 204 1.49 -18.59 -5.67
CA SER A 204 0.25 -17.92 -5.33
C SER A 204 0.32 -16.44 -5.66
N HIS A 205 -0.67 -15.90 -6.38
CA HIS A 205 -0.74 -14.51 -6.81
C HIS A 205 -2.04 -13.82 -6.38
N LEU A 206 -1.95 -12.56 -5.94
CA LEU A 206 -3.11 -11.76 -5.56
C LEU A 206 -3.34 -10.67 -6.60
N CYS A 207 -4.38 -10.81 -7.43
CA CYS A 207 -4.74 -9.80 -8.43
C CYS A 207 -6.25 -9.69 -8.65
N MET A 208 -7.03 -10.50 -7.93
CA MET A 208 -8.47 -10.59 -8.01
C MET A 208 -9.10 -10.07 -6.73
N PHE A 209 -10.25 -9.42 -6.88
CA PHE A 209 -11.07 -8.98 -5.77
C PHE A 209 -12.55 -9.19 -6.03
N GLY A 210 -13.34 -9.24 -4.95
CA GLY A 210 -14.79 -9.29 -4.97
C GLY A 210 -15.39 -8.47 -3.83
N GLY A 211 -16.72 -8.48 -3.71
CA GLY A 211 -17.44 -7.90 -2.57
C GLY A 211 -17.73 -6.39 -2.64
N HIS A 212 -17.06 -5.63 -3.49
CA HIS A 212 -17.28 -4.19 -3.66
C HIS A 212 -18.59 -3.89 -4.42
N ASN A 213 -19.76 -4.13 -3.83
CA ASN A 213 -21.07 -4.03 -4.48
C ASN A 213 -21.77 -2.68 -4.32
N SER A 214 -21.22 -1.80 -3.48
CA SER A 214 -21.65 -0.42 -3.25
C SER A 214 -20.43 0.48 -3.05
N PHE A 215 -20.58 1.80 -3.13
CA PHE A 215 -19.50 2.76 -2.83
C PHE A 215 -19.02 2.74 -1.38
N THR A 216 -19.67 1.94 -0.53
CA THR A 216 -19.34 1.77 0.89
C THR A 216 -18.78 0.37 1.22
N ASP A 217 -18.81 -0.57 0.27
CA ASP A 217 -18.44 -1.96 0.52
C ASP A 217 -16.92 -2.15 0.36
N MET A 218 -16.26 -2.73 1.34
CA MET A 218 -14.84 -3.06 1.23
C MET A 218 -14.61 -4.32 0.39
N PRO A 219 -13.59 -4.34 -0.49
CA PRO A 219 -13.26 -5.51 -1.28
C PRO A 219 -12.64 -6.61 -0.39
N TRP A 220 -12.83 -7.86 -0.81
CA TRP A 220 -12.05 -9.02 -0.36
C TRP A 220 -11.24 -9.56 -1.53
N PHE A 221 -10.14 -10.26 -1.25
CA PHE A 221 -9.24 -10.79 -2.28
C PHE A 221 -9.30 -12.31 -2.38
N SER A 222 -8.84 -12.83 -3.52
CA SER A 222 -8.70 -14.26 -3.72
C SER A 222 -7.37 -14.60 -4.36
N ARG A 223 -6.86 -15.77 -3.96
CA ARG A 223 -5.64 -16.36 -4.51
C ARG A 223 -5.90 -16.88 -5.92
N LEU A 224 -5.04 -16.46 -6.84
CA LEU A 224 -4.83 -17.07 -8.15
C LEU A 224 -3.58 -17.96 -8.09
N THR A 225 -3.58 -19.09 -8.81
CA THR A 225 -2.35 -19.90 -8.98
C THR A 225 -1.65 -19.49 -10.27
N ILE A 226 -0.37 -19.14 -10.16
CA ILE A 226 0.51 -18.88 -11.31
C ILE A 226 1.41 -20.09 -11.56
N GLU A 227 1.54 -20.49 -12.82
CA GLU A 227 2.40 -21.57 -13.31
C GLU A 227 3.74 -20.99 -13.80
N ASN A 228 4.78 -21.83 -13.77
CA ASN A 228 6.15 -21.47 -14.15
C ASN A 228 6.65 -20.22 -13.41
N SER A 229 6.29 -20.11 -12.13
CA SER A 229 6.62 -18.95 -11.31
C SER A 229 8.06 -19.01 -10.81
N GLU A 230 8.98 -18.64 -11.70
CA GLU A 230 10.41 -18.66 -11.42
C GLU A 230 10.90 -17.37 -10.77
N LEU A 231 10.22 -16.23 -10.94
CA LEU A 231 10.57 -14.91 -10.40
C LEU A 231 9.39 -14.31 -9.62
N PRO A 232 9.64 -13.42 -8.63
CA PRO A 232 8.57 -12.70 -7.96
C PRO A 232 7.74 -11.88 -8.95
N GLN A 233 6.43 -11.84 -8.75
CA GLN A 233 5.48 -11.17 -9.63
C GLN A 233 4.82 -9.99 -8.93
N MET A 234 4.97 -8.78 -9.48
CA MET A 234 4.30 -7.59 -8.97
C MET A 234 2.80 -7.80 -8.89
N SER A 235 2.24 -7.47 -7.72
CA SER A 235 0.85 -7.70 -7.34
C SER A 235 0.21 -6.38 -6.89
N PRO A 236 -1.07 -6.13 -7.24
CA PRO A 236 -1.81 -4.98 -6.74
C PRO A 236 -2.17 -5.05 -5.25
N PHE A 237 -2.17 -6.24 -4.64
CA PHE A 237 -2.76 -6.45 -3.31
C PHE A 237 -1.74 -7.02 -2.33
N TRP A 238 -2.07 -6.89 -1.04
CA TRP A 238 -1.34 -7.47 0.08
C TRP A 238 -2.17 -8.62 0.66
N GLY A 239 -1.51 -9.67 1.13
CA GLY A 239 -2.14 -10.78 1.86
C GLY A 239 -1.41 -11.09 3.16
N GLY A 240 -2.17 -11.34 4.22
CA GLY A 240 -1.63 -11.53 5.57
C GLY A 240 -0.89 -12.84 5.82
N GLY A 241 -1.05 -13.83 4.93
CA GLY A 241 -0.43 -15.14 5.08
C GLY A 241 1.09 -15.10 4.97
N LEU A 242 1.65 -14.23 4.13
CA LEU A 242 3.08 -13.98 4.03
C LEU A 242 3.28 -12.51 3.72
N SER A 243 4.10 -11.81 4.50
CA SER A 243 4.53 -10.44 4.22
C SER A 243 5.99 -10.28 4.66
N PHE A 244 6.91 -10.34 3.69
CA PHE A 244 8.35 -10.27 3.89
C PHE A 244 8.95 -9.04 3.20
N SER A 245 9.65 -8.20 3.95
CA SER A 245 10.28 -6.97 3.44
C SER A 245 11.39 -6.50 4.37
N LYS A 246 12.07 -5.40 4.01
CA LYS A 246 12.87 -4.66 4.97
C LYS A 246 12.00 -4.15 6.12
N CYS A 247 12.48 -4.25 7.37
CA CYS A 247 11.73 -3.79 8.54
C CYS A 247 11.42 -2.29 8.53
N HIS A 248 12.12 -1.49 7.73
CA HIS A 248 11.75 -0.09 7.53
C HIS A 248 10.35 0.08 6.91
N ALA A 249 9.78 -0.94 6.25
CA ALA A 249 8.39 -0.96 5.79
C ALA A 249 7.40 -0.86 6.97
N GLU A 250 7.60 -1.71 7.98
CA GLU A 250 6.77 -1.74 9.18
C GLU A 250 6.88 -0.43 9.99
N LYS A 251 8.06 0.20 10.00
CA LYS A 251 8.30 1.47 10.71
C LYS A 251 7.75 2.70 9.96
N ARG A 252 7.87 2.76 8.63
CA ARG A 252 7.44 3.91 7.80
C ARG A 252 5.95 3.89 7.48
N ALA A 253 5.35 2.71 7.40
CA ALA A 253 3.92 2.52 7.23
C ALA A 253 3.37 1.77 8.46
N PRO A 254 3.22 2.44 9.62
CA PRO A 254 2.70 1.79 10.82
C PRO A 254 1.24 1.39 10.66
N ILE A 255 0.88 0.22 11.18
CA ILE A 255 -0.51 -0.26 11.20
C ILE A 255 -1.31 0.62 12.16
N ASP A 256 -2.49 1.05 11.72
CA ASP A 256 -3.40 1.89 12.50
C ASP A 256 -4.17 1.04 13.54
N PRO A 257 -3.86 1.16 14.84
CA PRO A 257 -4.52 0.37 15.88
C PRO A 257 -5.96 0.82 16.16
N HIS A 258 -6.43 1.93 15.57
CA HIS A 258 -7.80 2.42 15.76
C HIS A 258 -8.82 1.76 14.81
N MET A 259 -8.38 0.79 14.00
CA MET A 259 -9.23 0.00 13.11
C MET A 259 -9.77 -1.26 13.83
N THR A 260 -10.42 -1.07 14.97
CA THR A 260 -10.98 -2.16 15.76
C THR A 260 -12.15 -2.82 15.04
N TRP A 261 -12.30 -4.12 15.22
CA TRP A 261 -13.35 -4.98 14.69
C TRP A 261 -13.39 -5.10 13.16
N ILE A 262 -12.39 -4.55 12.46
CA ILE A 262 -12.21 -4.69 11.02
C ILE A 262 -11.53 -6.03 10.70
N PHE A 263 -12.07 -6.73 9.70
CA PHE A 263 -11.49 -7.94 9.12
C PHE A 263 -11.46 -7.79 7.59
N ILE A 264 -12.66 -7.68 6.98
CA ILE A 264 -12.78 -7.36 5.56
C ILE A 264 -12.31 -5.92 5.35
N GLY A 265 -11.39 -5.74 4.40
CA GLY A 265 -10.76 -4.45 4.09
C GLY A 265 -9.43 -4.19 4.81
N GLU A 266 -9.06 -4.97 5.82
CA GLU A 266 -7.76 -4.78 6.52
C GLU A 266 -6.57 -4.92 5.57
N GLU A 267 -6.68 -5.85 4.63
CA GLU A 267 -5.61 -6.16 3.70
C GLU A 267 -5.49 -5.10 2.59
N PHE A 268 -6.64 -4.54 2.17
CA PHE A 268 -6.65 -3.41 1.24
C PHE A 268 -6.09 -2.15 1.91
N LEU A 269 -6.43 -1.92 3.17
CA LEU A 269 -5.83 -0.88 4.00
C LEU A 269 -4.33 -1.06 4.10
N ARG A 270 -3.85 -2.26 4.42
CA ARG A 270 -2.41 -2.53 4.54
C ARG A 270 -1.67 -2.32 3.23
N ALA A 271 -2.24 -2.77 2.12
CA ALA A 271 -1.74 -2.51 0.77
C ALA A 271 -1.61 -0.99 0.51
N MET A 272 -2.66 -0.21 0.81
CA MET A 272 -2.64 1.25 0.63
C MET A 272 -1.57 1.91 1.50
N GLN A 273 -1.48 1.55 2.79
CA GLN A 273 -0.51 2.14 3.72
C GLN A 273 0.93 1.92 3.26
N LEU A 274 1.25 0.72 2.76
CA LEU A 274 2.57 0.41 2.21
C LEU A 274 2.78 1.14 0.88
N TRP A 275 1.84 1.01 -0.06
CA TRP A 275 2.03 1.50 -1.44
C TRP A 275 2.18 3.02 -1.51
N THR A 276 1.36 3.73 -0.73
CA THR A 276 1.42 5.20 -0.64
C THR A 276 2.71 5.70 0.03
N GLN A 277 3.43 4.85 0.77
CA GLN A 277 4.75 5.15 1.35
C GLN A 277 5.93 4.71 0.45
N GLY A 278 5.63 4.31 -0.79
CA GLY A 278 6.61 4.01 -1.85
C GLY A 278 7.01 2.55 -1.96
N TYR A 279 6.34 1.65 -1.23
CA TYR A 279 6.55 0.21 -1.32
C TYR A 279 5.76 -0.41 -2.47
N ASP A 280 6.21 -1.55 -2.97
CA ASP A 280 5.55 -2.29 -4.05
C ASP A 280 5.40 -3.76 -3.63
N MET A 281 4.21 -4.32 -3.86
CA MET A 281 3.90 -5.70 -3.47
C MET A 281 4.26 -6.66 -4.60
N TYR A 282 4.82 -7.80 -4.24
CA TYR A 282 5.16 -8.87 -5.15
C TYR A 282 4.70 -10.19 -4.57
N SER A 283 3.97 -10.98 -5.33
CA SER A 283 3.79 -12.38 -5.00
C SER A 283 5.13 -13.11 -5.12
N PRO A 284 5.53 -13.94 -4.13
CA PRO A 284 6.78 -14.67 -4.20
C PRO A 284 6.79 -15.63 -5.38
N SER A 285 7.96 -15.92 -5.91
CA SER A 285 8.12 -17.04 -6.85
C SER A 285 7.86 -18.37 -6.13
N ARG A 286 7.87 -19.48 -6.87
CA ARG A 286 7.80 -20.80 -6.23
C ARG A 286 8.92 -21.03 -5.21
N TYR A 287 10.08 -20.38 -5.37
CA TYR A 287 11.20 -20.49 -4.43
C TYR A 287 10.99 -19.66 -3.16
N GLY A 288 10.29 -18.52 -3.26
CA GLY A 288 9.92 -17.70 -2.10
C GLY A 288 8.69 -18.21 -1.34
N LEU A 289 7.93 -19.16 -1.91
CA LEU A 289 6.76 -19.76 -1.26
C LEU A 289 7.16 -20.85 -0.25
N VAL A 290 7.89 -20.44 0.78
CA VAL A 290 8.50 -21.31 1.80
C VAL A 290 7.66 -21.48 3.07
N LEU A 291 6.47 -20.90 3.09
CA LEU A 291 5.49 -21.04 4.17
C LEU A 291 4.23 -21.69 3.61
N PHE A 292 3.61 -22.54 4.42
CA PHE A 292 2.35 -23.20 4.11
C PHE A 292 1.42 -23.08 5.30
N HIS A 293 0.13 -22.96 5.05
CA HIS A 293 -0.89 -22.70 6.05
C HIS A 293 -1.59 -23.99 6.48
N ASN A 294 -1.84 -24.13 7.78
CA ASN A 294 -2.69 -25.20 8.29
C ASN A 294 -4.17 -24.83 8.09
N GLU A 295 -4.78 -25.29 6.98
CA GLU A 295 -6.18 -25.00 6.63
C GLU A 295 -7.21 -25.83 7.43
N THR A 296 -6.81 -26.58 8.46
CA THR A 296 -7.77 -27.30 9.30
C THR A 296 -8.67 -26.33 10.08
N LYS A 297 -9.97 -26.64 10.13
CA LYS A 297 -10.98 -25.81 10.79
C LYS A 297 -11.11 -26.06 12.30
N GLU A 298 -10.05 -26.55 12.93
CA GLU A 298 -10.00 -26.75 14.39
C GLU A 298 -10.23 -25.41 15.09
N HIS A 299 -11.10 -25.39 16.10
CA HIS A 299 -11.43 -24.22 16.94
C HIS A 299 -12.03 -22.98 16.22
N THR A 300 -12.55 -23.11 14.99
CA THR A 300 -13.14 -21.99 14.22
C THR A 300 -14.42 -21.37 14.81
N ARG A 301 -15.01 -21.96 15.87
CA ARG A 301 -16.24 -21.46 16.52
C ARG A 301 -15.99 -20.40 17.59
N ASP A 302 -14.79 -20.36 18.18
CA ASP A 302 -14.41 -19.44 19.26
C ASP A 302 -13.39 -18.42 18.74
N ASN A 303 -13.73 -17.65 17.71
CA ASN A 303 -12.85 -16.61 17.18
C ASN A 303 -13.07 -15.27 17.93
N TRP A 304 -12.24 -14.26 17.68
CA TRP A 304 -12.38 -12.93 18.32
C TRP A 304 -13.73 -12.24 18.04
N GLN A 305 -14.48 -12.67 17.01
CA GLN A 305 -15.80 -12.14 16.74
C GLN A 305 -16.82 -12.59 17.80
N SER A 306 -16.56 -13.62 18.60
CA SER A 306 -17.43 -14.03 19.70
C SER A 306 -17.24 -13.19 20.98
N ASN A 307 -16.33 -12.21 20.98
CA ASN A 307 -16.15 -11.26 22.09
C ASN A 307 -17.29 -10.22 22.14
N ASP A 308 -18.53 -10.69 22.29
CA ASP A 308 -19.75 -9.85 22.33
C ASP A 308 -19.95 -9.13 23.66
N ASP A 309 -19.21 -9.49 24.71
CA ASP A 309 -19.26 -8.84 26.02
C ASP A 309 -18.77 -7.38 25.99
N ASN A 310 -18.06 -6.97 24.94
CA ASN A 310 -17.66 -5.58 24.76
C ASN A 310 -18.87 -4.73 24.31
N ARG A 311 -19.40 -3.94 25.24
CA ARG A 311 -20.56 -3.05 25.04
C ARG A 311 -20.36 -2.02 23.93
N ASP A 312 -19.11 -1.65 23.65
CA ASP A 312 -18.77 -0.62 22.67
C ASP A 312 -18.45 -1.21 21.28
N LYS A 313 -18.37 -2.54 21.13
CA LYS A 313 -18.02 -3.24 19.88
C LYS A 313 -18.77 -2.73 18.65
N MET A 314 -20.08 -2.59 18.75
CA MET A 314 -20.91 -2.13 17.64
C MET A 314 -20.58 -0.69 17.24
N THR A 315 -20.42 0.19 18.23
CA THR A 315 -20.11 1.61 18.01
C THR A 315 -18.68 1.78 17.47
N ASP A 316 -17.72 1.13 18.11
CA ASP A 316 -16.30 1.17 17.73
C ASP A 316 -16.10 0.59 16.34
N GLY A 317 -16.70 -0.56 16.04
CA GLY A 317 -16.64 -1.19 14.72
C GLY A 317 -17.26 -0.33 13.63
N ALA A 318 -18.39 0.33 13.91
CA ALA A 318 -19.00 1.26 12.96
C ALA A 318 -18.10 2.48 12.69
N GLN A 319 -17.52 3.08 13.73
CA GLN A 319 -16.59 4.21 13.57
C GLN A 319 -15.30 3.81 12.87
N ALA A 320 -14.76 2.63 13.16
CA ALA A 320 -13.60 2.07 12.49
C ALA A 320 -13.89 1.81 11.00
N TYR A 321 -15.09 1.34 10.65
CA TYR A 321 -15.48 1.12 9.26
C TYR A 321 -15.63 2.44 8.49
N GLU A 322 -16.22 3.47 9.11
CA GLU A 322 -16.26 4.82 8.52
C GLU A 322 -14.85 5.43 8.38
N ARG A 323 -13.96 5.19 9.35
CA ARG A 323 -12.55 5.58 9.26
C ARG A 323 -11.83 4.87 8.12
N LEU A 324 -12.05 3.57 7.95
CA LEU A 324 -11.50 2.77 6.85
C LEU A 324 -11.93 3.33 5.49
N LYS A 325 -13.21 3.65 5.33
CA LYS A 325 -13.73 4.30 4.12
C LYS A 325 -13.07 5.66 3.87
N MET A 326 -12.98 6.49 4.91
CA MET A 326 -12.36 7.82 4.79
C MET A 326 -10.90 7.73 4.32
N VAL A 327 -10.07 6.85 4.90
CA VAL A 327 -8.63 6.79 4.54
C VAL A 327 -8.38 6.12 3.19
N LEU A 328 -9.32 5.30 2.71
CA LEU A 328 -9.30 4.70 1.37
C LEU A 328 -10.01 5.56 0.31
N HIS A 329 -10.57 6.71 0.70
CA HIS A 329 -11.33 7.64 -0.16
C HIS A 329 -12.64 7.04 -0.73
N PHE A 330 -13.29 6.15 0.03
CA PHE A 330 -14.64 5.61 -0.24
C PHE A 330 -15.72 6.51 0.38
N GLU A 331 -16.99 6.25 0.04
CA GLU A 331 -18.12 7.03 0.55
C GLU A 331 -18.30 6.86 2.08
N VAL A 332 -18.04 7.93 2.83
CA VAL A 332 -18.30 8.00 4.28
C VAL A 332 -19.76 8.36 4.50
N THR A 333 -20.46 7.53 5.28
CA THR A 333 -21.90 7.65 5.55
C THR A 333 -22.23 7.91 7.01
N GLY A 334 -21.20 7.93 7.87
CA GLY A 334 -21.35 8.07 9.31
C GLY A 334 -20.22 8.83 9.98
N PRO A 335 -20.25 8.94 11.31
CA PRO A 335 -19.21 9.64 12.06
C PRO A 335 -17.87 8.88 11.98
N VAL A 336 -16.80 9.62 11.70
CA VAL A 336 -15.45 9.06 11.61
C VAL A 336 -14.64 9.37 12.87
N ASN A 337 -13.95 8.36 13.40
CA ASN A 337 -12.91 8.59 14.40
C ASN A 337 -11.66 9.16 13.72
N GLY A 338 -11.32 10.42 14.02
CA GLY A 338 -10.14 11.12 13.47
C GLY A 338 -8.85 10.99 14.30
N LYS A 339 -8.82 10.12 15.32
CA LYS A 339 -7.69 10.02 16.25
C LYS A 339 -6.38 9.65 15.55
N GLU A 340 -5.32 10.40 15.86
CA GLU A 340 -3.95 10.18 15.38
C GLU A 340 -3.79 9.98 13.86
N LEU A 341 -4.71 10.47 13.01
CA LEU A 341 -4.63 10.26 11.56
C LEU A 341 -3.26 10.63 10.95
N PRO A 342 -2.63 11.78 11.27
CA PRO A 342 -1.34 12.15 10.69
C PRO A 342 -0.18 11.20 11.05
N LYS A 343 -0.34 10.38 12.10
CA LYS A 343 0.66 9.40 12.53
C LYS A 343 0.64 8.13 11.67
N TYR A 344 -0.55 7.68 11.29
CA TYR A 344 -0.73 6.41 10.54
C TYR A 344 -0.94 6.63 9.04
N TYR A 345 -1.28 7.86 8.63
CA TYR A 345 -1.43 8.28 7.24
C TYR A 345 -0.65 9.58 7.02
N PRO A 346 0.70 9.53 7.13
CA PRO A 346 1.54 10.71 6.87
C PRO A 346 1.48 11.09 5.39
N ARG A 347 2.12 12.22 5.03
CA ARG A 347 2.22 12.65 3.63
C ARG A 347 2.65 11.48 2.72
N PRO A 348 1.90 11.18 1.66
CA PRO A 348 2.22 10.05 0.79
C PRO A 348 3.36 10.37 -0.20
N VAL A 349 4.12 9.33 -0.52
CA VAL A 349 5.08 9.26 -1.65
C VAL A 349 4.33 9.11 -2.99
N ARG A 350 3.21 8.39 -2.98
CA ARG A 350 2.27 8.24 -4.10
C ARG A 350 0.83 8.39 -3.60
N SER A 351 -0.03 9.08 -4.33
CA SER A 351 -1.40 9.38 -3.84
C SER A 351 -2.28 8.14 -3.66
N VAL A 352 -3.34 8.27 -2.85
CA VAL A 352 -4.36 7.22 -2.68
C VAL A 352 -5.11 6.99 -3.99
N GLU A 353 -5.33 8.04 -4.80
CA GLU A 353 -5.95 7.94 -6.12
C GLU A 353 -5.09 7.10 -7.08
N ALA A 354 -3.76 7.28 -7.03
CA ALA A 354 -2.84 6.47 -7.82
C ALA A 354 -2.86 5.00 -7.37
N PHE A 355 -3.01 4.73 -6.07
CA PHE A 355 -3.20 3.38 -5.54
C PHE A 355 -4.52 2.74 -6.02
N LEU A 356 -5.64 3.47 -5.94
CA LEU A 356 -6.95 3.01 -6.42
C LEU A 356 -6.91 2.68 -7.92
N ASN A 357 -6.28 3.53 -8.73
CA ASN A 357 -6.06 3.27 -10.15
C ASN A 357 -5.12 2.07 -10.39
N PHE A 358 -4.05 1.93 -9.60
CA PHE A 358 -3.12 0.80 -9.68
C PHE A 358 -3.82 -0.54 -9.38
N THR A 359 -4.73 -0.55 -8.41
CA THR A 359 -5.47 -1.74 -7.98
C THR A 359 -6.74 -2.01 -8.78
N GLY A 360 -7.21 -1.03 -9.56
CA GLY A 360 -8.39 -1.17 -10.42
C GLY A 360 -9.70 -1.13 -9.63
N ILE A 361 -9.72 -0.48 -8.46
CA ILE A 361 -10.90 -0.33 -7.60
C ILE A 361 -11.32 1.14 -7.61
N SER A 362 -12.56 1.42 -8.00
CA SER A 362 -13.08 2.77 -8.19
C SER A 362 -14.06 3.15 -7.09
N PRO A 363 -13.75 4.14 -6.23
CA PRO A 363 -14.64 4.51 -5.13
C PRO A 363 -15.94 5.21 -5.58
N THR A 364 -16.02 5.63 -6.85
CA THR A 364 -17.12 6.45 -7.38
C THR A 364 -17.83 5.85 -8.60
N ASP A 365 -17.28 4.78 -9.19
CA ASP A 365 -17.88 4.09 -10.34
C ASP A 365 -17.60 2.59 -10.28
N LEU A 366 -18.57 1.82 -9.77
CA LEU A 366 -18.48 0.37 -9.65
C LEU A 366 -18.32 -0.36 -10.99
N GLN A 367 -18.69 0.26 -12.12
CA GLN A 367 -18.52 -0.33 -13.45
C GLN A 367 -17.10 -0.18 -13.99
N ALA A 368 -16.30 0.70 -13.39
CA ALA A 368 -14.88 0.88 -13.69
C ALA A 368 -13.97 -0.10 -12.94
N ASP A 369 -14.51 -0.83 -11.95
CA ASP A 369 -13.80 -1.90 -11.25
C ASP A 369 -13.29 -2.95 -12.23
N ARG A 370 -12.01 -3.33 -12.12
CA ARG A 370 -11.42 -4.37 -12.96
C ARG A 370 -10.29 -5.11 -12.24
N TRP A 371 -10.16 -6.40 -12.49
CA TRP A 371 -9.02 -7.17 -12.00
C TRP A 371 -7.72 -6.73 -12.68
N ARG A 372 -6.68 -6.52 -11.88
CA ARG A 372 -5.34 -6.08 -12.32
C ARG A 372 -4.38 -7.26 -12.39
N CYS A 373 -4.81 -8.30 -13.12
CA CYS A 373 -4.09 -9.56 -13.28
C CYS A 373 -3.19 -9.61 -14.52
N GLU A 374 -3.23 -8.60 -15.39
CA GLU A 374 -2.21 -8.40 -16.42
C GLU A 374 -0.85 -8.02 -15.83
N GLN A 375 0.20 -8.01 -16.65
CA GLN A 375 1.53 -7.60 -16.23
C GLN A 375 1.50 -6.18 -15.64
N GLN A 376 1.75 -6.08 -14.34
CA GLN A 376 1.85 -4.79 -13.66
C GLN A 376 3.24 -4.17 -13.84
N HIS A 377 3.28 -2.85 -13.73
CA HIS A 377 4.49 -2.05 -13.91
C HIS A 377 4.63 -1.08 -12.76
N TRP A 378 5.88 -0.85 -12.36
CA TRP A 378 6.24 0.09 -11.31
C TRP A 378 5.73 1.49 -11.64
N VAL A 379 5.08 2.10 -10.66
CA VAL A 379 4.58 3.47 -10.74
C VAL A 379 5.63 4.39 -10.10
N PRO A 380 6.20 5.36 -10.83
CA PRO A 380 7.12 6.33 -10.26
C PRO A 380 6.53 7.10 -9.07
N TYR A 381 7.41 7.60 -8.20
CA TYR A 381 6.99 8.38 -7.03
C TYR A 381 6.52 9.78 -7.42
N ASP A 382 5.42 10.24 -6.82
CA ASP A 382 4.94 11.62 -6.95
C ASP A 382 5.80 12.57 -6.10
N ALA A 383 6.29 12.08 -4.95
CA ALA A 383 7.21 12.77 -4.04
C ALA A 383 8.51 11.97 -3.83
N PRO A 384 9.37 11.86 -4.87
CA PRO A 384 10.60 11.06 -4.81
C PRO A 384 11.57 11.52 -3.71
N GLU A 385 11.55 12.80 -3.34
CA GLU A 385 12.44 13.38 -2.32
C GLU A 385 12.32 12.67 -0.96
N MET A 386 11.14 12.13 -0.65
CA MET A 386 10.90 11.38 0.58
C MET A 386 11.68 10.06 0.58
N VAL A 387 11.71 9.34 -0.54
CA VAL A 387 12.47 8.09 -0.68
C VAL A 387 13.96 8.39 -0.83
N GLU A 388 14.34 9.42 -1.57
CA GLU A 388 15.74 9.81 -1.79
C GLU A 388 16.45 10.32 -0.52
N SER A 389 15.71 10.96 0.39
CA SER A 389 16.22 11.37 1.72
C SER A 389 16.45 10.19 2.65
N PHE A 390 15.60 9.18 2.55
CA PHE A 390 15.67 7.93 3.32
C PHE A 390 16.77 7.01 2.79
N LEU A 391 16.78 6.75 1.47
CA LEU A 391 17.76 5.90 0.80
C LEU A 391 18.87 6.75 0.17
N GLN A 392 19.85 7.13 1.00
CA GLN A 392 21.01 7.88 0.53
C GLN A 392 21.66 7.21 -0.68
N GLY A 393 22.06 8.01 -1.68
CA GLY A 393 22.63 7.55 -2.94
C GLY A 393 21.62 7.12 -4.02
N TYR A 394 20.34 6.95 -3.69
CA TYR A 394 19.29 6.78 -4.70
C TYR A 394 18.80 8.13 -5.22
N ARG A 395 18.58 8.20 -6.53
CA ARG A 395 17.88 9.29 -7.21
C ARG A 395 16.93 8.68 -8.22
N MET A 396 15.64 9.01 -8.13
CA MET A 396 14.66 8.51 -9.08
C MET A 396 14.85 9.19 -10.43
N ARG A 397 14.97 10.53 -10.41
CA ARG A 397 15.27 11.33 -11.60
C ARG A 397 16.73 11.76 -11.53
N PRO A 398 17.53 11.59 -12.59
CA PRO A 398 18.87 12.14 -12.63
C PRO A 398 18.80 13.66 -12.47
N ALA A 399 19.73 14.25 -11.72
CA ALA A 399 19.83 15.70 -11.62
C ALA A 399 19.98 16.30 -13.03
N LEU A 400 19.14 17.29 -13.36
CA LEU A 400 19.25 18.01 -14.63
C LEU A 400 20.68 18.53 -14.77
N GLY A 401 21.37 18.17 -15.86
CA GLY A 401 22.63 18.80 -16.21
C GLY A 401 22.44 20.30 -16.49
N SER A 402 23.53 21.06 -16.56
CA SER A 402 23.50 22.51 -16.80
C SER A 402 22.66 22.93 -18.02
N VAL A 403 22.64 22.08 -19.06
CA VAL A 403 21.85 22.28 -20.28
C VAL A 403 20.35 22.13 -20.01
N GLY A 404 19.93 21.09 -19.26
CA GLY A 404 18.53 20.87 -18.91
C GLY A 404 17.98 21.93 -17.95
N LEU A 405 18.82 22.46 -17.07
CA LEU A 405 18.51 23.63 -16.23
C LEU A 405 18.25 24.89 -17.07
N GLN A 406 19.03 25.10 -18.12
CA GLN A 406 18.87 26.24 -19.02
C GLN A 406 17.59 26.11 -19.86
N GLU A 407 17.31 24.94 -20.41
CA GLU A 407 16.08 24.66 -21.17
C GLU A 407 14.84 24.81 -20.28
N THR A 408 14.89 24.32 -19.04
CA THR A 408 13.80 24.47 -18.08
C THR A 408 13.57 25.92 -17.71
N ARG A 409 14.63 26.71 -17.50
CA ARG A 409 14.52 28.17 -17.26
C ARG A 409 13.91 28.91 -18.45
N VAL A 410 14.28 28.54 -19.67
CA VAL A 410 13.69 29.11 -20.89
C VAL A 410 12.21 28.76 -21.00
N ALA A 411 11.84 27.51 -20.72
CA ALA A 411 10.44 27.08 -20.73
C ALA A 411 9.61 27.75 -19.63
N LEU A 412 10.18 27.97 -18.44
CA LEU A 412 9.52 28.67 -17.34
C LEU A 412 9.26 30.13 -17.70
N LYS A 413 10.27 30.82 -18.23
CA LYS A 413 10.17 32.20 -18.68
C LYS A 413 9.11 32.38 -19.78
N LYS A 414 9.04 31.43 -20.71
CA LYS A 414 7.99 31.44 -21.75
C LYS A 414 6.59 31.32 -21.14
N LEU A 415 6.42 30.48 -20.12
CA LEU A 415 5.15 30.31 -19.42
C LEU A 415 4.77 31.57 -18.62
N GLU A 416 5.75 32.23 -17.98
CA GLU A 416 5.55 33.53 -17.32
C GLU A 416 5.11 34.60 -18.32
N GLU A 417 5.73 34.67 -19.50
CA GLU A 417 5.35 35.58 -20.59
C GLU A 417 3.94 35.30 -21.11
N GLU A 418 3.58 34.03 -21.30
CA GLU A 418 2.23 33.60 -21.69
C GLU A 418 1.18 33.98 -20.64
N ASN A 419 1.46 33.74 -19.35
CA ASN A 419 0.58 34.15 -18.24
C ASN A 419 0.46 35.68 -18.14
N HIS A 420 1.55 36.41 -18.32
CA HIS A 420 1.53 37.87 -18.30
C HIS A 420 0.71 38.44 -19.46
N ALA A 421 0.83 37.88 -20.66
CA ALA A 421 0.01 38.26 -21.81
C ALA A 421 -1.49 38.01 -21.56
N LEU A 422 -1.81 36.90 -20.89
CA LEU A 422 -3.18 36.56 -20.49
C LEU A 422 -3.75 37.58 -19.48
N LEU A 423 -2.94 37.99 -18.49
CA LEU A 423 -3.33 39.03 -17.53
C LEU A 423 -3.53 40.40 -18.20
N VAL A 424 -2.67 40.79 -19.15
CA VAL A 424 -2.82 42.03 -19.91
C VAL A 424 -4.07 42.00 -20.79
N TRP A 425 -4.37 40.84 -21.40
CA TRP A 425 -5.60 40.64 -22.14
C TRP A 425 -6.82 40.80 -21.23
N MET A 426 -6.82 40.18 -20.04
CA MET A 426 -7.88 40.33 -19.05
C MET A 426 -8.07 41.80 -18.63
N ASP A 427 -6.99 42.54 -18.35
CA ASP A 427 -7.06 43.96 -17.97
C ASP A 427 -7.62 44.83 -19.12
N SER A 428 -7.26 44.51 -20.37
CA SER A 428 -7.81 45.20 -21.56
C SER A 428 -9.30 44.88 -21.80
N ALA A 429 -9.74 43.67 -21.48
CA ALA A 429 -11.15 43.26 -21.55
C ALA A 429 -12.00 43.93 -20.44
N VAL A 430 -11.36 44.32 -19.33
CA VAL A 430 -11.99 45.04 -18.22
C VAL A 430 -12.00 46.56 -18.44
N GLY A 431 -10.96 47.10 -19.09
CA GLY A 431 -10.83 48.53 -19.41
C GLY A 431 -11.55 48.97 -20.67
N SER A 432 -11.72 48.06 -21.65
CA SER A 432 -12.59 48.30 -22.80
C SER A 432 -14.02 47.88 -22.44
N ASN A 433 -14.97 48.75 -22.74
CA ASN A 433 -16.37 48.52 -22.45
C ASN A 433 -16.88 47.31 -23.28
N ALA A 434 -16.75 46.10 -22.74
CA ALA A 434 -17.44 44.90 -23.23
C ALA A 434 -18.93 44.99 -22.87
N THR A 435 -19.59 46.04 -23.36
CA THR A 435 -21.05 46.20 -23.39
C THR A 435 -21.64 45.66 -24.70
N ARG A 436 -21.01 44.69 -25.36
CA ARG A 436 -21.64 43.97 -26.47
C ARG A 436 -21.28 42.49 -26.40
N HIS A 437 -22.29 41.69 -26.06
CA HIS A 437 -22.33 40.22 -25.99
C HIS A 437 -22.09 39.56 -24.63
N ALA A 438 -22.92 39.90 -23.64
CA ALA A 438 -23.29 38.94 -22.59
C ALA A 438 -24.69 39.30 -22.06
N ASP A 439 -25.72 39.08 -22.89
CA ASP A 439 -27.12 39.37 -22.51
C ASP A 439 -27.77 38.27 -21.66
N THR A 440 -27.00 37.30 -21.12
CA THR A 440 -27.53 36.37 -20.11
C THR A 440 -26.49 35.99 -19.03
N PRO A 441 -26.93 35.80 -17.76
CA PRO A 441 -26.09 35.36 -16.65
C PRO A 441 -25.31 34.06 -16.92
N ASP A 442 -25.81 33.20 -17.80
CA ASP A 442 -25.22 31.90 -18.12
C ASP A 442 -23.93 32.01 -18.95
N GLY A 443 -23.81 33.02 -19.83
CA GLY A 443 -22.61 33.21 -20.65
C GLY A 443 -21.37 33.58 -19.83
N LEU A 444 -21.57 34.41 -18.81
CA LEU A 444 -20.52 34.85 -17.89
C LEU A 444 -20.03 33.70 -16.98
N VAL A 445 -20.92 32.77 -16.61
CA VAL A 445 -20.55 31.58 -15.82
C VAL A 445 -19.72 30.59 -16.65
N VAL A 446 -20.07 30.38 -17.92
CA VAL A 446 -19.32 29.50 -18.82
C VAL A 446 -17.91 30.06 -19.09
N GLU A 447 -17.80 31.37 -19.28
CA GLU A 447 -16.51 32.01 -19.54
C GLU A 447 -15.60 32.02 -18.30
N VAL A 448 -16.17 32.19 -17.11
CA VAL A 448 -15.45 32.04 -15.83
C VAL A 448 -15.05 30.59 -15.56
N GLN A 449 -15.89 29.62 -15.93
CA GLN A 449 -15.55 28.18 -15.81
C GLN A 449 -14.41 27.80 -16.75
N ASN A 450 -14.40 28.30 -17.99
CA ASN A 450 -13.32 28.08 -18.93
C ASN A 450 -12.01 28.73 -18.44
N LEU A 451 -12.06 29.96 -17.93
CA LEU A 451 -10.89 30.63 -17.33
C LEU A 451 -10.37 29.89 -16.11
N LEU A 452 -11.23 29.36 -15.24
CA LEU A 452 -10.84 28.53 -14.10
C LEU A 452 -10.24 27.17 -14.53
N LEU A 453 -10.71 26.60 -15.63
CA LEU A 453 -10.17 25.39 -16.25
C LEU A 453 -8.77 25.64 -16.83
N GLU A 454 -8.58 26.75 -17.54
CA GLU A 454 -7.28 27.16 -18.08
C GLU A 454 -6.29 27.50 -16.97
N LEU A 455 -6.72 28.19 -15.91
CA LEU A 455 -5.88 28.45 -14.73
C LEU A 455 -5.49 27.16 -13.99
N ARG A 456 -6.41 26.19 -13.89
CA ARG A 456 -6.12 24.88 -13.28
C ARG A 456 -5.13 24.07 -14.14
N ALA A 457 -5.27 24.11 -15.46
CA ALA A 457 -4.34 23.47 -16.38
C ALA A 457 -2.95 24.13 -16.33
N ALA A 458 -2.88 25.46 -16.28
CA ALA A 458 -1.63 26.19 -16.11
C ALA A 458 -0.99 25.89 -14.74
N SER A 459 -1.79 25.85 -13.66
CA SER A 459 -1.32 25.51 -12.31
C SER A 459 -0.78 24.08 -12.22
N SER A 460 -1.38 23.10 -12.92
CA SER A 460 -0.89 21.72 -12.89
C SER A 460 0.43 21.58 -13.66
N VAL A 461 0.54 22.21 -14.84
CA VAL A 461 1.78 22.23 -15.63
C VAL A 461 2.92 22.96 -14.89
N THR A 462 2.58 23.99 -14.12
CA THR A 462 3.56 24.76 -13.33
C THR A 462 4.02 24.00 -12.09
N ALA A 463 3.12 23.28 -11.40
CA ALA A 463 3.47 22.41 -10.28
C ALA A 463 4.37 21.23 -10.71
N GLU A 464 4.07 20.64 -11.86
CA GLU A 464 4.86 19.56 -12.47
C GLU A 464 6.26 20.04 -12.88
N LYS A 465 6.38 21.27 -13.38
CA LYS A 465 7.68 21.90 -13.73
C LYS A 465 8.46 22.44 -12.54
N ALA A 466 7.80 22.90 -11.48
CA ALA A 466 8.46 23.33 -10.25
C ALA A 466 9.08 22.14 -9.48
N GLN A 467 8.43 20.97 -9.51
CA GLN A 467 9.00 19.72 -9.00
C GLN A 467 10.27 19.27 -9.74
N LEU A 468 10.44 19.64 -11.02
CA LEU A 468 11.63 19.31 -11.81
C LEU A 468 12.88 20.14 -11.43
N VAL A 469 12.73 21.33 -10.83
CA VAL A 469 13.85 22.29 -10.63
C VAL A 469 14.52 22.14 -9.26
N GLY A 470 13.82 21.60 -8.24
CA GLY A 470 14.42 21.28 -6.93
C GLY A 470 14.95 22.45 -6.10
N ASP A 471 14.72 23.70 -6.52
CA ASP A 471 15.27 24.90 -5.87
C ASP A 471 14.23 25.60 -4.97
N ARG A 472 14.46 25.58 -3.66
CA ARG A 472 13.52 26.07 -2.63
C ARG A 472 13.19 27.56 -2.72
N ASN A 473 14.08 28.37 -3.29
CA ASN A 473 13.88 29.82 -3.40
C ASN A 473 12.90 30.20 -4.52
N VAL A 474 12.80 29.40 -5.57
CA VAL A 474 11.85 29.61 -6.67
C VAL A 474 10.43 29.19 -6.27
N LEU A 475 10.31 28.15 -5.44
CA LEU A 475 9.03 27.65 -4.93
C LEU A 475 8.29 28.66 -4.02
N MET A 476 9.00 29.39 -3.15
CA MET A 476 8.36 30.37 -2.26
C MET A 476 7.76 31.55 -3.02
N ASP A 477 8.48 32.10 -4.01
CA ASP A 477 8.00 33.20 -4.86
C ASP A 477 6.72 32.82 -5.62
N TYR A 478 6.64 31.57 -6.10
CA TYR A 478 5.49 31.09 -6.88
C TYR A 478 4.23 30.82 -6.04
N THR A 479 4.34 30.34 -4.80
CA THR A 479 3.18 30.21 -3.89
C THR A 479 2.55 31.57 -3.59
N GLU A 480 3.36 32.62 -3.47
CA GLU A 480 2.86 33.98 -3.25
C GLU A 480 2.16 34.51 -4.51
N VAL A 481 2.71 34.25 -5.71
CA VAL A 481 2.10 34.65 -6.99
C VAL A 481 0.75 33.94 -7.21
N ILE A 482 0.65 32.64 -6.96
CA ILE A 482 -0.61 31.87 -7.09
C ILE A 482 -1.65 32.34 -6.07
N ALA A 483 -1.24 32.62 -4.83
CA ALA A 483 -2.13 33.16 -3.81
C ALA A 483 -2.67 34.54 -4.20
N VAL A 484 -1.82 35.42 -4.74
CA VAL A 484 -2.22 36.74 -5.25
C VAL A 484 -3.18 36.61 -6.44
N GLN A 485 -2.95 35.65 -7.35
CA GLN A 485 -3.83 35.38 -8.49
C GLN A 485 -5.21 34.86 -8.08
N LEU A 486 -5.28 33.94 -7.11
CA LEU A 486 -6.55 33.47 -6.54
C LEU A 486 -7.33 34.60 -5.87
N VAL A 487 -6.64 35.47 -5.12
CA VAL A 487 -7.25 36.64 -4.49
C VAL A 487 -7.81 37.60 -5.54
N LEU A 488 -7.09 37.84 -6.64
CA LEU A 488 -7.54 38.71 -7.73
C LEU A 488 -8.75 38.14 -8.48
N VAL A 489 -8.77 36.82 -8.76
CA VAL A 489 -9.93 36.16 -9.37
C VAL A 489 -11.16 36.21 -8.46
N VAL A 490 -10.99 35.96 -7.15
CA VAL A 490 -12.09 36.06 -6.17
C VAL A 490 -12.59 37.50 -6.05
N ALA A 491 -11.70 38.48 -6.02
CA ALA A 491 -12.06 39.90 -6.00
C ALA A 491 -12.81 40.31 -7.28
N PHE A 492 -12.39 39.80 -8.44
CA PHE A 492 -13.04 40.04 -9.73
C PHE A 492 -14.46 39.47 -9.77
N VAL A 493 -14.64 38.23 -9.31
CA VAL A 493 -15.97 37.60 -9.17
C VAL A 493 -16.85 38.40 -8.22
N ALA A 494 -16.31 38.87 -7.09
CA ALA A 494 -17.06 39.69 -6.13
C ALA A 494 -17.52 41.03 -6.75
N VAL A 495 -16.68 41.70 -7.54
CA VAL A 495 -17.02 42.96 -8.23
C VAL A 495 -18.07 42.73 -9.32
N CYS A 496 -17.96 41.66 -10.11
CA CYS A 496 -18.93 41.30 -11.14
C CYS A 496 -20.31 40.95 -10.54
N VAL A 497 -20.33 40.22 -9.42
CA VAL A 497 -21.57 39.88 -8.69
C VAL A 497 -22.19 41.11 -8.02
N PHE A 498 -21.39 42.02 -7.46
CA PHE A 498 -21.89 43.27 -6.89
C PHE A 498 -22.49 44.19 -7.96
N ARG A 499 -21.86 44.28 -9.14
CA ARG A 499 -22.39 45.07 -10.26
C ARG A 499 -23.66 44.48 -10.86
N SER A 500 -23.79 43.14 -10.96
CA SER A 500 -25.04 42.53 -11.45
C SER A 500 -26.22 42.74 -10.49
N LYS A 501 -25.98 42.71 -9.17
CA LYS A 501 -27.01 43.02 -8.15
C LYS A 501 -27.39 44.50 -8.09
N ALA A 502 -26.46 45.42 -8.34
CA ALA A 502 -26.74 46.86 -8.38
C ALA A 502 -27.63 47.25 -9.59
N ILE A 503 -27.58 46.49 -10.69
CA ILE A 503 -28.41 46.71 -11.88
C ILE A 503 -29.81 46.09 -11.72
N GLY A 504 -29.97 45.07 -10.87
CA GLY A 504 -31.26 44.39 -10.62
C GLY A 504 -32.21 45.07 -9.63
N THR A 505 -31.84 46.19 -9.00
CA THR A 505 -32.69 46.91 -8.01
C THR A 505 -33.45 48.11 -8.58
N ASN A 506 -33.42 48.30 -9.90
CA ASN A 506 -34.15 49.37 -10.60
C ASN A 506 -35.08 48.81 -11.69
N LYS A 507 -35.97 47.89 -11.31
CA LYS A 507 -37.15 47.52 -12.09
C LYS A 507 -38.39 47.43 -11.21
#